data_AF-A0A8J7IWW2-F1
#
_entry.id   AF-A0A8J7IWW2-F1
#
_cell.length_a   1.000
_cell.length_b   1.000
_cell.length_c   1.000
_cell.angle_alpha   90.00
_cell.angle_beta   90.00
_cell.angle_gamma   90.00
#
_symmetry.space_group_name_H-M   'P 1'
#
loop_
_entity.id
_entity.type
_entity.pdbx_description
1 polymer ?
#
loop_
_entity_poly.entity_id
_entity_poly.type
_entity_poly.pdbx_seq_one_letter_code
_entity_poly.pdbx_strand_id
1 'polypeptide(L)' 'MIKGGKKSAGCTIVKTLHETDKILVFHANSVTLPSFTITQLYRCRWQVELFFRWIKQNLPIKTFYGTSGIAVKAQI' A
#
# COMPACT_ATOMS: atom_id res chain seq x y z
N MET A 1 -5.34 -1.27 -21.42
CA MET A 1 -6.44 -2.23 -21.65
C MET A 1 -6.38 -3.34 -20.60
N ILE A 2 -7.33 -3.39 -19.66
CA ILE A 2 -7.34 -4.38 -18.55
C ILE A 2 -7.84 -5.71 -19.11
N LYS A 3 -6.97 -6.71 -19.28
CA LYS A 3 -7.38 -8.05 -19.71
C LYS A 3 -7.94 -8.82 -18.49
N GLY A 4 -9.23 -9.17 -18.55
CA GLY A 4 -9.95 -9.86 -17.48
C GLY A 4 -9.25 -11.14 -17.02
N GLY A 5 -9.04 -11.26 -15.72
CA GLY A 5 -8.43 -12.43 -15.07
C GLY A 5 -9.45 -13.55 -14.83
N LYS A 6 -8.97 -14.81 -14.83
CA LYS A 6 -9.77 -15.99 -14.53
C LYS A 6 -10.32 -15.91 -13.10
N LYS A 7 -11.63 -16.15 -12.94
CA LYS A 7 -12.30 -16.26 -11.65
C LYS A 7 -12.26 -17.72 -11.21
N SER A 8 -11.56 -18.01 -10.12
CA SER A 8 -11.64 -19.32 -9.45
C SER A 8 -12.22 -19.11 -8.05
N ALA A 9 -12.98 -20.08 -7.56
CA ALA A 9 -13.76 -19.99 -6.32
C ALA A 9 -12.90 -19.45 -5.16
N GLY A 10 -13.24 -18.24 -4.69
CA GLY A 10 -12.60 -17.58 -3.54
C GLY A 10 -11.45 -16.61 -3.85
N CYS A 11 -10.89 -16.60 -5.08
CA CYS A 11 -9.78 -15.71 -5.40
C CYS A 11 -9.88 -15.11 -6.82
N THR A 12 -9.79 -13.78 -6.89
CA THR A 12 -9.64 -13.08 -8.18
C THR A 12 -8.18 -12.69 -8.39
N ILE A 13 -7.57 -13.30 -9.41
CA ILE A 13 -6.24 -12.92 -9.88
C ILE A 13 -6.41 -11.79 -10.90
N VAL A 14 -6.02 -10.58 -10.51
CA VAL A 14 -6.07 -9.41 -11.39
C VAL A 14 -4.72 -9.21 -12.04
N LYS A 15 -4.67 -9.18 -13.39
CA LYS A 15 -3.48 -8.83 -14.17
C LYS A 15 -3.67 -7.45 -14.80
N THR A 16 -2.85 -6.48 -14.42
CA THR A 16 -2.86 -5.15 -15.05
C THR A 16 -1.55 -4.90 -15.78
N LEU A 17 -1.64 -4.41 -17.02
CA LEU A 17 -0.52 -3.81 -17.75
C LEU A 17 -0.47 -2.32 -17.37
N HIS A 18 0.59 -1.91 -16.69
CA HIS A 18 0.91 -0.50 -16.48
C HIS A 18 1.70 0.04 -17.68
N GLU A 19 1.73 1.36 -17.89
CA GLU A 19 2.47 2.04 -18.98
C GLU A 19 3.97 1.68 -19.04
N THR A 20 4.50 1.08 -17.99
CA THR A 20 5.90 0.62 -17.86
C THR A 20 6.13 -0.81 -18.38
N ASP A 21 5.20 -1.40 -19.13
CA ASP A 21 5.26 -2.78 -19.68
C ASP A 21 5.43 -3.89 -18.62
N LYS A 22 5.13 -3.59 -17.35
CA LYS A 22 5.21 -4.53 -16.23
C LYS A 22 3.85 -5.15 -15.97
N ILE A 23 3.81 -6.47 -15.87
CA ILE A 23 2.63 -7.24 -15.49
C ILE A 23 2.58 -7.30 -13.97
N LEU A 24 1.57 -6.69 -13.37
CA LEU A 24 1.30 -6.79 -11.94
C LEU A 24 0.20 -7.83 -11.70
N VAL A 25 0.44 -8.75 -10.77
CA VAL A 25 -0.50 -9.81 -10.38
C VAL A 25 -0.97 -9.54 -8.96
N PHE A 26 -2.26 -9.27 -8.78
CA PHE A 26 -2.87 -9.05 -7.47
C PHE A 26 -3.72 -10.26 -7.06
N HIS A 27 -3.70 -10.57 -5.77
CA HIS A 27 -4.48 -11.65 -5.17
C HIS A 27 -5.52 -11.03 -4.23
N ALA A 28 -6.80 -11.05 -4.63
CA ALA A 28 -7.88 -10.49 -3.82
C ALA A 28 -8.83 -11.61 -3.34
N ASN A 29 -9.15 -11.58 -2.04
CA ASN A 29 -10.18 -12.44 -1.42
C ASN A 29 -11.62 -12.03 -1.81
N SER A 30 -11.79 -10.90 -2.50
CA SER A 30 -13.09 -10.44 -2.98
C SER A 30 -13.24 -10.71 -4.48
N VAL A 31 -14.36 -11.33 -4.86
CA VAL A 31 -14.71 -11.67 -6.25
C VAL A 31 -15.64 -10.64 -6.90
N THR A 32 -16.18 -9.71 -6.10
CA THR A 32 -17.16 -8.71 -6.50
C THR A 32 -16.55 -7.35 -6.84
N LEU A 33 -15.35 -7.04 -6.36
CA LEU A 33 -14.71 -5.75 -6.61
C LEU A 33 -14.12 -5.67 -8.03
N PRO A 34 -14.32 -4.55 -8.75
CA PRO A 34 -13.65 -4.31 -10.02
C PRO A 34 -12.14 -4.38 -9.88
N SER A 35 -11.47 -4.95 -10.89
CA SER A 35 -10.01 -5.03 -10.99
C SER A 35 -9.31 -3.67 -10.77
N PHE A 36 -9.91 -2.59 -11.29
CA PHE A 36 -9.41 -1.23 -11.13
C PHE A 36 -9.38 -0.79 -9.66
N THR A 37 -10.47 -1.02 -8.93
CA THR A 37 -10.58 -0.69 -7.49
C THR A 37 -9.55 -1.46 -6.68
N ILE A 38 -9.32 -2.74 -6.98
CA ILE A 38 -8.30 -3.56 -6.31
C ILE A 38 -6.91 -2.95 -6.53
N THR A 39 -6.55 -2.62 -7.78
CA THR A 39 -5.26 -1.99 -8.08
C THR A 39 -5.09 -0.64 -7.36
N GLN A 40 -6.15 0.16 -7.28
CA GLN A 40 -6.12 1.44 -6.57
C GLN A 40 -5.94 1.27 -5.06
N LEU A 41 -6.60 0.28 -4.44
CA LEU A 41 -6.41 -0.08 -3.04
C LEU A 41 -4.96 -0.51 -2.75
N TYR A 42 -4.38 -1.34 -3.62
CA TYR A 42 -2.97 -1.73 -3.49
C TYR A 42 -2.01 -0.54 -3.65
N ARG A 43 -2.32 0.42 -4.52
CA ARG A 43 -1.57 1.67 -4.66
C ARG A 43 -1.63 2.52 -3.39
N CYS A 44 -2.82 2.68 -2.79
CA CYS A 44 -2.97 3.37 -1.52
C CYS A 44 -2.19 2.69 -0.39
N ARG A 45 -2.17 1.35 -0.35
CA ARG A 45 -1.38 0.60 0.65
C ARG A 45 0.12 0.94 0.58
N TRP A 46 0.67 1.07 -0.63
CA TRP A 46 2.07 1.47 -0.83
C TRP A 46 2.33 2.94 -0.48
N GLN A 47 1.36 3.83 -0.70
CA GLN A 47 1.51 5.24 -0.30
C GLN A 47 1.71 5.38 1.21
N VAL A 48 1.08 4.52 2.03
CA VAL A 48 1.30 4.49 3.48
C VAL A 48 2.74 4.11 3.83
N GLU A 49 3.32 3.12 3.14
CA GLU A 49 4.73 2.73 3.35
C GLU A 49 5.69 3.85 2.94
N LEU A 50 5.41 4.54 1.83
CA LEU A 50 6.18 5.70 1.37
C LEU A 50 6.05 6.88 2.34
N PHE A 51 4.87 7.10 2.91
CA PHE A 51 4.63 8.12 3.92
C PHE A 51 5.45 7.87 5.18
N PHE A 52 5.44 6.64 5.72
CA PHE A 52 6.26 6.31 6.88
C PHE A 52 7.76 6.33 6.59
N ARG A 53 8.18 5.92 5.38
CA ARG A 53 9.57 6.09 4.93
C ARG A 53 9.95 7.56 4.93
N TRP A 54 9.10 8.41 4.35
CA TRP A 54 9.33 9.83 4.27
C TRP A 54 9.39 10.48 5.65
N ILE A 55 8.47 10.16 6.58
CA ILE A 55 8.50 10.65 7.97
C ILE A 55 9.83 10.29 8.63
N LYS A 56 10.27 9.03 8.55
CA LYS A 56 11.52 8.60 9.18
C LYS A 56 12.76 9.27 8.59
N GLN A 57 12.72 9.61 7.30
CA GLN A 57 13.83 10.31 6.64
C GLN A 57 13.83 11.81 6.92
N ASN A 58 12.67 12.43 7.09
CA ASN A 58 12.51 13.89 7.19
C ASN A 58 12.23 14.37 8.62
N LEU A 59 12.15 13.47 9.60
CA LEU A 59 12.05 13.80 11.02
C LEU A 59 13.43 13.66 11.69
N PRO A 60 14.28 14.71 11.68
CA PRO A 60 15.50 14.71 12.46
C PRO A 60 15.15 14.86 13.94
N ILE A 61 15.02 13.75 14.67
CA ILE A 61 14.86 13.79 16.13
C ILE A 61 16.22 14.15 16.74
N LYS A 62 16.43 15.45 16.99
CA LYS A 62 17.73 15.98 17.43
C LYS A 62 17.99 15.75 18.93
N THR A 63 16.94 15.85 19.75
CA THR A 63 16.95 15.56 21.19
C THR A 63 15.51 15.34 21.66
N PHE A 64 15.26 14.30 22.46
CA PHE A 64 13.97 14.13 23.12
C PHE A 64 13.88 15.08 24.32
N TYR A 65 12.82 15.88 24.42
CA TYR A 65 12.63 16.82 25.53
C TYR A 65 12.20 16.15 26.85
N GLY A 66 11.92 14.84 26.83
CA GLY A 66 11.58 14.06 28.02
C GLY A 66 11.92 12.59 27.81
N THR A 67 12.38 11.91 28.87
CA THR A 67 12.86 10.52 28.83
C THR A 67 11.78 9.50 29.21
N SER A 68 10.61 9.93 29.68
CA SER A 68 9.51 9.01 30.01
C SER A 68 8.85 8.48 28.74
N GLY A 69 8.41 7.21 28.75
CA GLY A 69 7.80 6.58 27.58
C GLY A 69 6.53 7.28 27.06
N ILE A 70 5.85 8.06 27.92
CA ILE A 70 4.70 8.88 27.55
C ILE A 70 5.15 10.16 26.82
N ALA A 71 6.20 10.82 27.34
CA ALA A 71 6.74 12.03 26.74
C ALA A 71 7.32 11.77 25.34
N VAL A 72 7.96 10.61 25.15
CA VAL A 72 8.51 10.21 23.83
C VAL A 72 7.38 9.89 22.84
N LYS A 73 6.32 9.17 23.26
CA LYS A 73 5.18 8.85 22.38
C LYS A 73 4.38 10.07 21.93
N ALA A 74 4.36 11.14 22.73
CA ALA A 74 3.67 12.38 22.37
C ALA A 74 4.44 13.23 21.34
N GLN A 75 5.71 12.92 21.08
CA GLN A 75 6.59 13.70 20.21
C GLN A 75 6.67 13.16 18.77
N ILE A 76 6.01 12.04 18.49
CA ILE A 76 6.00 11.29 17.23
C ILE A 76 4.56 11.13 16.77
#